data_AF-A0A2P4Y0D1-F1
#
_entry.id   AF-A0A2P4Y0D1-F1
#
_cell.length_a   1.000
_cell.length_b   1.000
_cell.length_c   1.000
_cell.angle_alpha   90.00
_cell.angle_beta   90.00
_cell.angle_gamma   90.00
#
_symmetry.space_group_name_H-M   'P 1'
#
loop_
_entity.id
_entity.type
_entity.pdbx_description
1 polymer ?
#
loop_
_entity_poly.entity_id
_entity_poly.type
_entity_poly.pdbx_seq_one_letter_code
_entity_poly.pdbx_strand_id
1 'polypeptide(L)'
;PFLVAANSVNYGRPHKLSCAEAIAATLYIVGLKEEAIQLMDEFSWGAEFLKINADCLEAYAACENSDEVVEAQNAYLAACQVEHEERLQRMNLPTVESEDEDEEEEEVELDRFGNIIPREKPAVETEDADAESAIDESKQSDADEDIAELTKGMQVTAESPKTAYECH
;
A
#
# COMPACT_ATOMS: atom_id res chain seq x y z
N PRO A 1 7.90 -4.91 15.95
CA PRO A 1 7.05 -3.75 15.62
C PRO A 1 7.20 -3.39 14.14
N PHE A 2 6.23 -2.66 13.57
CA PHE A 2 6.27 -2.20 12.18
C PHE A 2 7.42 -1.23 11.96
N LEU A 3 8.28 -1.55 10.98
CA LEU A 3 9.38 -0.71 10.54
C LEU A 3 9.62 -0.96 9.04
N VAL A 4 10.15 0.04 8.37
CA VAL A 4 10.42 0.04 6.93
C VAL A 4 11.92 -0.06 6.69
N ALA A 5 12.33 -0.94 5.79
CA ALA A 5 13.75 -1.09 5.45
C ALA A 5 14.25 0.09 4.60
N ALA A 6 15.48 0.53 4.86
CA ALA A 6 16.20 1.52 4.04
C ALA A 6 17.38 0.91 3.29
N ASN A 7 17.68 -0.37 3.49
CA ASN A 7 18.70 -1.07 2.72
C ASN A 7 18.38 -1.09 1.21
N SER A 8 19.42 -1.19 0.38
CA SER A 8 19.28 -1.13 -1.09
C SER A 8 18.53 -2.31 -1.72
N VAL A 9 18.34 -3.41 -0.98
CA VAL A 9 17.70 -4.62 -1.50
C VAL A 9 16.18 -4.59 -1.30
N ASN A 10 15.74 -4.11 -0.15
CA ASN A 10 14.34 -4.15 0.30
C ASN A 10 13.80 -2.75 0.64
N TYR A 11 14.39 -1.69 0.09
CA TYR A 11 13.99 -0.31 0.38
C TYR A 11 12.47 -0.14 0.29
N GLY A 12 11.87 0.46 1.33
CA GLY A 12 10.44 0.72 1.39
C GLY A 12 9.58 -0.50 1.75
N ARG A 13 10.14 -1.71 1.80
CA ARG A 13 9.37 -2.91 2.16
C ARG A 13 9.22 -2.99 3.68
N PRO A 14 7.99 -3.09 4.21
CA PRO A 14 7.76 -3.24 5.64
C PRO A 14 8.25 -4.61 6.13
N HIS A 15 8.75 -4.67 7.36
CA HIS A 15 9.24 -5.89 8.02
C HIS A 15 10.41 -6.62 7.34
N LYS A 16 10.94 -6.12 6.22
CA LYS A 16 12.06 -6.72 5.48
C LYS A 16 13.42 -6.10 5.85
N LEU A 17 13.64 -5.98 7.16
CA LEU A 17 14.86 -5.42 7.72
C LEU A 17 16.05 -6.38 7.53
N SER A 18 17.22 -5.80 7.31
CA SER A 18 18.51 -6.49 7.46
C SER A 18 18.82 -6.73 8.94
N CYS A 19 19.80 -7.61 9.22
CA CYS A 19 20.25 -7.86 10.58
C CYS A 19 20.78 -6.59 11.27
N ALA A 20 21.52 -5.75 10.53
CA ALA A 20 22.02 -4.48 11.05
C ALA A 20 20.87 -3.53 11.44
N GLU A 21 19.86 -3.38 10.58
CA GLU A 21 18.68 -2.55 10.86
C GLU A 21 17.88 -3.06 12.06
N ALA A 22 17.71 -4.39 12.16
CA ALA A 22 17.01 -5.00 13.29
C ALA A 22 17.75 -4.76 14.62
N ILE A 23 19.08 -4.86 14.63
CA ILE A 23 19.89 -4.56 15.82
C ILE A 23 19.81 -3.07 16.16
N ALA A 24 19.96 -2.18 15.17
CA ALA A 24 19.85 -0.74 15.38
C ALA A 24 18.48 -0.34 15.93
N ALA A 25 17.39 -0.88 15.36
CA ALA A 25 16.04 -0.66 15.87
C ALA A 25 15.89 -1.15 17.31
N THR A 26 16.45 -2.32 17.64
CA THR A 26 16.40 -2.86 19.00
C THR A 26 17.14 -1.94 19.97
N LEU A 27 18.35 -1.49 19.63
CA LEU A 27 19.14 -0.55 20.42
C LEU A 27 18.38 0.76 20.65
N TYR A 28 17.75 1.29 19.61
CA TYR A 28 16.96 2.51 19.71
C TYR A 28 15.77 2.35 20.66
N ILE A 29 15.02 1.26 20.54
CA ILE A 29 13.82 0.99 21.35
C ILE A 29 14.18 0.81 22.82
N VAL A 30 15.31 0.18 23.15
CA VAL A 30 15.75 0.02 24.55
C VAL A 30 16.41 1.27 25.14
N GLY A 31 16.43 2.38 24.39
CA GLY A 31 16.97 3.68 24.85
C GLY A 31 18.47 3.90 24.59
N LEU A 32 19.15 2.97 23.89
CA LEU A 32 20.56 3.09 23.48
C LEU A 32 20.64 3.76 22.09
N LYS A 33 20.18 5.02 22.03
CA LYS A 33 20.01 5.76 20.76
C LYS A 33 21.36 6.07 20.12
N GLU A 34 22.36 6.46 20.90
CA GLU A 34 23.70 6.78 20.42
C GLU A 34 24.39 5.56 19.78
N GLU A 35 24.24 4.39 20.39
CA GLU A 35 24.79 3.12 19.89
C GLU A 35 24.10 2.68 18.61
N ALA A 36 22.78 2.89 18.50
CA ALA A 36 22.04 2.65 17.28
C ALA A 36 22.55 3.55 16.13
N ILE A 37 22.81 4.83 16.41
CA ILE A 37 23.36 5.77 15.42
C ILE A 37 24.77 5.34 14.99
N GLN A 38 25.66 5.05 15.94
CA GLN A 38 27.02 4.60 15.66
C GLN A 38 27.05 3.31 14.82
N LEU A 39 26.15 2.36 15.10
CA LEU A 39 26.04 1.14 14.31
C LEU A 39 25.60 1.43 12.87
N MET A 40 24.69 2.38 12.69
CA MET A 40 24.15 2.74 11.38
C MET A 40 25.09 3.65 10.57
N ASP A 41 25.99 4.39 11.21
CA ASP A 41 26.99 5.24 10.55
C ASP A 41 27.99 4.45 9.68
N GLU A 42 28.19 3.15 9.97
CA GLU A 42 29.01 2.25 9.13
C GLU A 42 28.36 1.97 7.76
N PHE A 43 27.07 2.29 7.59
CA PHE A 43 26.31 2.05 6.38
C PHE A 43 25.91 3.36 5.69
N SER A 44 26.13 3.46 4.38
CA SER A 44 25.79 4.67 3.61
C SER A 44 24.30 5.03 3.61
N TRP A 45 23.43 4.06 3.84
CA TRP A 45 21.97 4.20 3.94
C TRP A 45 21.47 4.24 5.39
N GLY A 46 22.37 4.12 6.37
CA GLY A 46 21.95 3.95 7.76
C GLY A 46 21.28 5.18 8.38
N ALA A 47 21.73 6.37 7.99
CA ALA A 47 21.04 7.61 8.36
C ALA A 47 19.61 7.66 7.80
N GLU A 48 19.37 7.13 6.61
CA GLU A 48 18.04 7.10 6.01
C GLU A 48 17.12 6.13 6.76
N PHE A 49 17.63 4.98 7.23
CA PHE A 49 16.86 4.05 8.07
C PHE A 49 16.29 4.72 9.31
N LEU A 50 17.11 5.47 10.04
CA LEU A 50 16.69 6.18 11.24
C LEU A 50 15.71 7.31 10.91
N LYS A 51 15.92 7.99 9.78
CA LYS A 51 15.09 9.11 9.35
C LYS A 51 13.69 8.67 8.92
N ILE A 52 13.56 7.66 8.07
CA ILE A 52 12.24 7.20 7.58
C ILE A 52 11.41 6.55 8.68
N ASN A 53 12.05 6.03 9.73
CA ASN A 53 11.38 5.39 10.86
C ASN A 53 11.38 6.24 12.13
N ALA A 54 11.77 7.52 12.08
CA ALA A 54 11.98 8.35 13.27
C ALA A 54 10.76 8.39 14.18
N ASP A 55 9.57 8.62 13.60
CA ASP A 55 8.31 8.71 14.35
C ASP A 55 7.95 7.39 15.03
N CYS A 56 8.08 6.26 14.32
CA CYS A 56 7.86 4.92 14.88
C CYS A 56 8.87 4.60 15.99
N LEU A 57 10.15 4.84 15.74
CA LEU A 57 11.23 4.53 16.68
C LEU A 57 11.10 5.35 17.97
N GLU A 58 10.73 6.61 17.87
CA GLU A 58 10.48 7.45 19.04
C GLU A 58 9.24 6.99 19.82
N ALA A 59 8.16 6.64 19.13
CA ALA A 59 6.96 6.09 19.77
C ALA A 59 7.27 4.79 20.50
N TYR A 60 8.03 3.87 19.89
CA TYR A 60 8.40 2.60 20.50
C TYR A 60 9.38 2.75 21.67
N ALA A 61 10.31 3.72 21.60
CA ALA A 61 11.24 4.00 22.69
C ALA A 61 10.54 4.59 23.93
N ALA A 62 9.34 5.15 23.77
CA ALA A 62 8.53 5.66 24.88
C ALA A 62 7.66 4.58 25.56
N CYS A 63 7.54 3.39 24.97
CA CYS A 63 6.75 2.28 25.51
C CYS A 63 7.52 1.49 26.57
N GLU A 64 6.84 1.10 27.64
CA GLU A 64 7.41 0.23 28.69
C GLU A 64 7.07 -1.25 28.47
N ASN A 65 5.92 -1.52 27.85
CA ASN A 65 5.36 -2.87 27.71
C ASN A 65 5.17 -3.28 26.25
N SER A 66 5.15 -4.59 26.00
CA SER A 66 4.88 -5.13 24.66
C SER A 66 3.51 -4.74 24.12
N ASP A 67 2.51 -4.61 24.98
CA ASP A 67 1.15 -4.23 24.56
C ASP A 67 1.11 -2.78 24.06
N GLU A 68 1.81 -1.87 24.74
CA GLU A 68 1.95 -0.46 24.34
C GLU A 68 2.64 -0.32 22.98
N VAL A 69 3.65 -1.16 22.70
CA VAL A 69 4.33 -1.17 21.40
C VAL A 69 3.37 -1.56 20.28
N VAL A 70 2.45 -2.50 20.53
CA VAL A 70 1.43 -2.92 19.55
C VAL A 70 0.40 -1.81 19.36
N GLU A 71 -0.03 -1.14 20.42
CA GLU A 71 -0.94 0.01 20.34
C GLU A 71 -0.32 1.17 19.55
N ALA A 72 0.94 1.53 19.84
CA ALA A 72 1.68 2.56 19.12
C ALA A 72 1.83 2.21 17.62
N GLN A 73 2.10 0.94 17.32
CA GLN A 73 2.15 0.46 15.94
C GLN A 73 0.81 0.63 15.23
N ASN A 74 -0.29 0.20 15.84
CA ASN A 74 -1.62 0.27 15.23
C ASN A 74 -2.06 1.73 15.04
N ALA A 75 -1.76 2.60 16.02
CA ALA A 75 -2.02 4.03 15.91
C ALA A 75 -1.26 4.66 14.74
N TYR A 76 0.01 4.33 14.57
CA TYR A 76 0.82 4.81 13.44
C TYR A 76 0.25 4.36 12.09
N LEU A 77 -0.07 3.07 11.95
CA LEU A 77 -0.64 2.52 10.71
C LEU A 77 -2.00 3.15 10.37
N ALA A 78 -2.87 3.35 11.37
CA ALA A 78 -4.14 4.02 11.19
C ALA A 78 -3.97 5.47 10.72
N ALA A 79 -3.02 6.21 11.30
CA ALA A 79 -2.72 7.57 10.88
C ALA A 79 -2.22 7.63 9.42
N CYS A 80 -1.33 6.72 9.03
CA CYS A 80 -0.86 6.62 7.64
C CYS A 80 -2.01 6.29 6.66
N GLN A 81 -2.93 5.43 7.06
CA GLN A 81 -4.07 5.06 6.22
C GLN A 81 -5.03 6.23 6.00
N VAL A 82 -5.37 6.98 7.06
CA VAL A 82 -6.20 8.18 6.96
C VAL A 82 -5.57 9.20 6.02
N GLU A 83 -4.26 9.48 6.16
CA GLU A 83 -3.57 10.42 5.28
C GLU A 83 -3.58 9.94 3.81
N HIS A 84 -3.41 8.63 3.59
CA HIS A 84 -3.46 8.05 2.26
C HIS A 84 -4.85 8.20 1.61
N GLU A 85 -5.92 7.91 2.36
CA GLU A 85 -7.31 8.08 1.91
C GLU A 85 -7.63 9.54 1.59
N GLU A 86 -7.21 10.48 2.42
CA GLU A 86 -7.36 11.92 2.15
C GLU A 86 -6.62 12.35 0.88
N ARG A 87 -5.40 11.84 0.66
CA ARG A 87 -4.63 12.11 -0.56
C ARG A 87 -5.35 11.58 -1.80
N LEU A 88 -5.92 10.37 -1.74
CA LEU A 88 -6.73 9.81 -2.82
C LEU A 88 -7.97 10.66 -3.08
N GLN A 89 -8.70 11.06 -2.03
CA GLN A 89 -9.89 11.92 -2.16
C GLN A 89 -9.56 13.27 -2.81
N ARG A 90 -8.39 13.86 -2.53
CA ARG A 90 -7.95 15.10 -3.19
C ARG A 90 -7.57 14.91 -4.66
N MET A 91 -7.13 13.71 -5.05
CA MET A 91 -6.69 13.40 -6.42
C MET A 91 -7.82 12.81 -7.28
N ASN A 92 -8.91 12.38 -6.67
CA ASN A 92 -10.09 11.93 -7.39
C ASN A 92 -10.74 13.11 -8.10
N LEU A 93 -10.62 13.14 -9.42
CA LEU A 93 -11.46 13.96 -10.28
C LEU A 93 -12.91 13.55 -9.99
N PRO A 94 -13.83 14.50 -9.74
CA PRO A 94 -15.24 14.14 -9.63
C PRO A 94 -15.61 13.39 -10.90
N THR A 95 -16.00 12.12 -10.77
CA THR A 95 -16.74 11.46 -11.83
C THR A 95 -17.96 12.34 -12.03
N VAL A 96 -18.05 13.01 -13.18
CA VAL A 96 -19.36 13.49 -13.58
C VAL A 96 -20.20 12.23 -13.66
N GLU A 97 -21.10 12.04 -12.69
CA GLU A 97 -22.27 11.21 -12.96
C GLU A 97 -22.92 11.95 -14.12
N SER A 98 -22.63 11.52 -15.35
CA SER A 98 -23.52 11.81 -16.46
C SER A 98 -24.85 11.26 -16.00
N GLU A 99 -25.75 12.16 -15.62
CA GLU A 99 -27.15 11.81 -15.55
C GLU A 99 -27.45 11.18 -16.91
N ASP A 100 -27.65 9.86 -16.93
CA ASP A 100 -28.06 9.11 -18.10
C ASP A 100 -29.42 9.66 -18.54
N GLU A 101 -29.43 10.79 -19.25
CA GLU A 101 -30.35 11.01 -20.33
C GLU A 101 -29.79 10.17 -21.48
N ASP A 102 -30.54 9.13 -21.88
CA ASP A 102 -30.19 8.18 -22.94
C ASP A 102 -29.71 8.89 -24.23
N GLU A 103 -28.43 9.25 -24.32
CA GLU A 103 -27.77 9.62 -25.56
C GLU A 103 -27.03 8.38 -26.05
N GLU A 104 -27.61 7.72 -27.05
CA GLU A 104 -26.97 6.62 -27.79
C GLU A 104 -25.57 7.08 -28.22
N GLU A 105 -24.52 6.61 -27.54
CA GLU A 105 -23.14 6.80 -27.99
C GLU A 105 -22.99 6.08 -29.35
N GLU A 106 -23.13 6.82 -30.45
CA GLU A 106 -22.78 6.32 -31.77
C GLU A 106 -21.28 5.98 -31.76
N GLU A 107 -20.93 4.68 -31.76
CA GLU A 107 -19.56 4.22 -32.00
C GLU A 107 -19.09 4.72 -33.38
N VAL A 108 -18.42 5.88 -33.39
CA VAL A 108 -17.78 6.43 -34.57
C VAL A 108 -16.46 5.71 -34.80
N GLU A 109 -16.34 5.01 -35.93
CA GLU A 109 -15.08 4.40 -36.33
C GLU A 109 -14.08 5.52 -36.66
N LEU A 110 -12.99 5.61 -35.90
CA LEU A 110 -11.94 6.59 -36.07
C LEU A 110 -10.80 6.02 -36.91
N ASP A 111 -10.26 6.82 -37.83
CA ASP A 111 -9.04 6.46 -38.56
C ASP A 111 -7.81 6.49 -37.63
N ARG A 112 -6.65 6.02 -38.12
CA ARG A 112 -5.37 6.03 -37.38
C ARG A 112 -4.93 7.44 -36.93
N PHE A 113 -5.53 8.49 -37.47
CA PHE A 113 -5.25 9.89 -37.16
C PHE A 113 -6.35 10.55 -36.32
N GLY A 114 -7.39 9.81 -35.91
CA GLY A 114 -8.48 10.29 -35.07
C GLY A 114 -9.61 11.02 -35.81
N ASN A 115 -9.74 10.89 -37.13
CA ASN A 115 -10.87 11.45 -37.88
C ASN A 115 -12.01 10.43 -38.02
N ILE A 116 -13.25 10.93 -38.02
CA ILE A 116 -14.48 10.12 -38.15
C ILE A 116 -14.60 9.55 -39.56
N ILE A 117 -14.80 8.24 -39.69
CA ILE A 117 -15.02 7.53 -40.96
C ILE A 117 -16.54 7.45 -41.25
N PRO A 118 -17.05 8.07 -42.33
CA PRO A 118 -18.46 7.93 -42.72
C PRO A 118 -18.76 6.51 -43.22
N ARG A 119 -19.72 5.79 -42.60
CA ARG A 119 -20.22 4.50 -43.13
C ARG A 119 -21.12 4.72 -44.35
N GLU A 120 -20.59 4.56 -45.56
CA GLU A 120 -21.43 4.23 -46.71
C GLU A 120 -21.73 2.72 -46.69
N LYS A 121 -23.02 2.34 -46.59
CA LYS A 121 -23.45 0.93 -46.65
C LYS A 121 -23.28 0.39 -48.09
N PRO A 122 -22.46 -0.65 -48.34
CA PRO A 122 -22.54 -1.38 -49.61
C PRO A 122 -23.65 -2.45 -49.55
N ALA A 123 -24.25 -2.72 -50.71
CA ALA A 123 -25.25 -3.76 -50.93
C ALA A 123 -24.66 -5.18 -50.82
N VAL A 124 -25.54 -6.11 -50.46
CA VAL A 124 -25.36 -7.52 -50.05
C VAL A 124 -24.72 -8.43 -51.12
N GLU A 125 -24.18 -9.58 -50.63
CA GLU A 125 -23.89 -10.91 -51.26
C GLU A 125 -22.38 -11.25 -51.21
N THR A 126 -21.85 -12.43 -50.83
CA THR A 126 -22.28 -13.76 -50.33
C THR A 126 -21.01 -14.50 -49.82
N GLU A 127 -21.19 -15.38 -48.83
CA GLU A 127 -20.53 -16.70 -48.58
C GLU A 127 -18.98 -16.87 -48.42
N ASP A 128 -18.68 -17.60 -47.33
CA ASP A 128 -17.65 -18.65 -47.11
C ASP A 128 -16.28 -18.39 -46.46
N ALA A 129 -16.05 -19.26 -45.46
CA ALA A 129 -14.82 -19.96 -45.04
C ALA A 129 -13.87 -19.37 -43.98
N ASP A 130 -13.86 -20.05 -42.82
CA ASP A 130 -12.73 -20.56 -42.01
C ASP A 130 -11.46 -19.71 -41.82
N ALA A 131 -11.09 -19.46 -40.55
CA ALA A 131 -9.81 -19.87 -39.94
C ALA A 131 -9.59 -19.27 -38.53
N GLU A 132 -8.98 -20.06 -37.65
CA GLU A 132 -8.69 -19.78 -36.25
C GLU A 132 -7.64 -18.68 -36.00
N SER A 133 -7.63 -18.10 -34.79
CA SER A 133 -6.50 -18.25 -33.84
C SER A 133 -6.70 -17.45 -32.54
N ALA A 134 -6.24 -18.05 -31.46
CA ALA A 134 -6.20 -17.51 -30.11
C ALA A 134 -5.16 -16.38 -29.95
N ILE A 135 -5.49 -15.35 -29.17
CA ILE A 135 -4.51 -14.55 -28.43
C ILE A 135 -5.09 -14.20 -27.05
N ASP A 136 -4.44 -14.76 -26.04
CA ASP A 136 -4.49 -14.44 -24.61
C ASP A 136 -3.67 -13.17 -24.36
N GLU A 137 -4.29 -12.11 -23.82
CA GLU A 137 -3.58 -11.00 -23.20
C GLU A 137 -4.24 -10.63 -21.87
N SER A 138 -3.77 -11.29 -20.82
CA SER A 138 -3.84 -10.83 -19.44
C SER A 138 -2.72 -9.83 -19.17
N LYS A 139 -3.05 -8.54 -18.98
CA LYS A 139 -2.21 -7.54 -18.29
C LYS A 139 -3.02 -6.42 -17.62
N GLN A 140 -2.41 -5.91 -16.55
CA GLN A 140 -2.79 -4.88 -15.58
C GLN A 140 -3.68 -5.38 -14.41
N SER A 141 -3.31 -5.22 -13.13
CA SER A 141 -2.25 -4.40 -12.50
C SER A 141 -1.97 -4.86 -11.06
N ASP A 142 -0.82 -5.51 -10.83
CA ASP A 142 -0.41 -6.08 -9.52
C ASP A 142 0.24 -5.05 -8.57
N ALA A 143 -0.37 -3.87 -8.39
CA ALA A 143 0.19 -2.83 -7.50
C ALA A 143 -0.66 -2.55 -6.24
N ASP A 144 -1.94 -2.93 -6.24
CA ASP A 144 -2.86 -2.55 -5.15
C ASP A 144 -3.21 -3.71 -4.20
N GLU A 145 -2.93 -4.97 -4.56
CA GLU A 145 -3.21 -6.13 -3.70
C GLU A 145 -2.25 -6.24 -2.50
N ASP A 146 -1.03 -5.73 -2.61
CA ASP A 146 0.01 -5.87 -1.57
C ASP A 146 -0.32 -5.10 -0.27
N ILE A 147 -1.09 -4.00 -0.33
CA ILE A 147 -1.48 -3.23 0.87
C ILE A 147 -2.69 -3.88 1.56
N ALA A 148 -3.63 -4.42 0.79
CA ALA A 148 -4.83 -5.08 1.30
C ALA A 148 -4.54 -6.45 1.94
N GLU A 149 -3.59 -7.22 1.41
CA GLU A 149 -3.19 -8.51 2.02
C GLU A 149 -2.52 -8.33 3.39
N LEU A 150 -1.84 -7.21 3.64
CA LEU A 150 -1.13 -6.95 4.90
C LEU A 150 -2.06 -6.66 6.09
N THR A 151 -3.32 -6.27 5.87
CA THR A 151 -4.30 -5.94 6.94
C THR A 151 -5.23 -7.10 7.30
N LYS A 152 -5.23 -8.19 6.51
CA LYS A 152 -6.19 -9.30 6.62
C LYS A 152 -5.99 -10.20 7.86
N GLY A 153 -4.94 -9.99 8.64
CA GLY A 153 -4.54 -10.88 9.74
C GLY A 153 -4.64 -10.33 11.17
N MET A 154 -5.08 -9.09 11.38
CA MET A 154 -4.93 -8.44 12.70
C MET A 154 -6.25 -7.95 13.30
N GLN A 155 -7.24 -8.85 13.38
CA GLN A 155 -8.36 -8.70 14.31
C GLN A 155 -8.02 -9.46 15.60
N VAL A 156 -7.45 -8.74 16.58
CA VAL A 156 -7.34 -9.27 17.95
C VAL A 156 -8.68 -8.99 18.63
N THR A 157 -9.42 -10.05 18.92
CA THR A 157 -10.66 -10.00 19.68
C THR A 157 -10.38 -9.41 21.06
N ALA A 158 -11.02 -8.29 21.37
CA ALA A 158 -11.04 -7.72 22.71
C ALA A 158 -11.82 -8.65 23.66
N GLU A 159 -11.12 -9.52 24.38
CA GLU A 159 -11.67 -10.15 25.59
C GLU A 159 -11.22 -9.34 26.81
N SER A 160 -12.17 -8.63 27.41
CA SER A 160 -11.96 -7.91 28.67
C SER A 160 -11.61 -8.89 29.81
N PRO A 161 -10.60 -8.62 30.65
CA PRO A 161 -10.37 -9.41 31.84
C PRO A 161 -11.48 -9.14 32.86
N LYS A 162 -12.28 -10.16 33.14
CA LYS A 162 -13.22 -10.15 34.26
C LYS A 162 -12.41 -9.97 35.55
N THR A 163 -12.69 -8.88 36.26
CA THR A 163 -12.30 -8.65 37.65
C THR A 163 -12.68 -9.85 38.53
N ALA A 164 -11.70 -10.44 39.19
CA ALA A 164 -11.93 -11.28 40.37
C ALA A 164 -11.06 -10.73 41.51
N TYR A 165 -11.64 -9.76 42.22
CA TYR A 165 -11.33 -9.55 43.63
C TYR A 165 -11.88 -10.77 44.37
N GLU A 166 -11.03 -11.54 45.04
CA GLU A 166 -11.47 -12.30 46.20
C GLU A 166 -10.36 -12.32 47.26
N CYS A 167 -10.74 -11.77 48.40
CA CYS A 167 -9.97 -11.55 49.60
C CYS A 167 -10.43 -12.61 50.60
N HIS A 168 -9.54 -13.52 51.03
CA HIS A 168 -9.33 -13.94 52.43
C HIS A 168 -8.28 -15.04 52.55
#